data_AF-A0A151TAT9-F1
#
_entry.id   AF-A0A151TAT9-F1
#
_cell.length_a   1.000
_cell.length_b   1.000
_cell.length_c   1.000
_cell.angle_alpha   90.00
_cell.angle_beta   90.00
_cell.angle_gamma   90.00
#
_symmetry.space_group_name_H-M   'P 1'
#
loop_
_entity.id
_entity.type
_entity.pdbx_description
1 polymer ?
#
loop_
_entity_poly.entity_id
_entity_poly.type
_entity_poly.pdbx_seq_one_letter_code
_entity_poly.pdbx_strand_id
1 'polypeptide(L)'
;MCSTYLGIMPVKGESLIGSMIKLKWLRDNMLELPEEPSQEQLDAHCRSYILGLIGGVLMPDKTGNKVHLMYLSLLINLRRTRRYSWGSTCLAMLYREMCRATNVSSKTMGGCASLLQSWAWHRMPYIAPISRLPATFPLVCKWSGGRVLNFQNVPHNDVVGYRSRFDHIQNDQVTL
;
A
#
# COMPACT_ATOMS: atom_id res chain seq x y z
N MET A 1 -20.84 12.13 6.90
CA MET A 1 -20.14 11.22 5.97
C MET A 1 -19.55 10.03 6.71
N CYS A 2 -18.62 10.21 7.66
CA CYS A 2 -18.07 9.07 8.42
C CYS A 2 -19.15 8.32 9.21
N SER A 3 -19.99 9.01 9.99
CA SER A 3 -21.10 8.36 10.70
C SER A 3 -22.02 7.57 9.79
N THR A 4 -22.40 8.15 8.65
CA THR A 4 -23.32 7.54 7.68
C THR A 4 -22.75 6.28 7.02
N TYR A 5 -21.49 6.32 6.59
CA TYR A 5 -20.94 5.27 5.72
C TYR A 5 -19.98 4.31 6.42
N LEU A 6 -19.41 4.72 7.55
CA LEU A 6 -18.51 3.89 8.37
C LEU A 6 -19.15 3.51 9.72
N GLY A 7 -20.27 4.15 10.11
CA GLY A 7 -20.90 3.95 11.41
C GLY A 7 -20.10 4.51 12.59
N ILE A 8 -19.04 5.28 12.32
CA ILE A 8 -18.14 5.85 13.32
C ILE A 8 -17.90 7.33 13.09
N MET A 9 -17.68 8.09 14.17
CA MET A 9 -17.46 9.53 14.10
C MET A 9 -16.10 9.89 14.69
N PRO A 10 -15.11 10.30 13.86
CA PRO A 10 -13.85 10.77 14.37
C PRO A 10 -14.00 12.15 15.02
N VAL A 11 -13.23 12.37 16.09
CA VAL A 11 -13.11 13.64 16.82
C VAL A 11 -12.25 14.62 16.00
N LYS A 12 -12.81 15.79 15.71
CA LYS A 12 -12.13 16.86 14.97
C LYS A 12 -10.94 17.39 15.76
N GLY A 13 -9.82 17.63 15.08
CA GLY A 13 -8.57 18.08 15.71
C GLY A 13 -7.74 16.94 16.31
N GLU A 14 -8.35 15.79 16.60
CA GLU A 14 -7.68 14.64 17.20
C GLU A 14 -7.52 13.49 16.20
N SER A 15 -8.61 12.83 15.81
CA SER A 15 -8.61 11.70 14.87
C SER A 15 -8.94 12.11 13.44
N LEU A 16 -9.59 13.27 13.27
CA LEU A 16 -9.80 13.93 11.99
C LEU A 16 -9.02 15.25 11.95
N ILE A 17 -7.98 15.31 11.10
CA ILE A 17 -7.16 16.50 10.88
C ILE A 17 -7.43 17.00 9.47
N GLY A 18 -8.11 18.15 9.35
CA GLY A 18 -8.64 18.61 8.07
C GLY A 18 -9.62 17.60 7.48
N SER A 19 -9.37 17.14 6.26
CA SER A 19 -10.15 16.09 5.58
C SER A 19 -9.51 14.70 5.66
N MET A 20 -8.58 14.49 6.61
CA MET A 20 -7.82 13.26 6.74
C MET A 20 -8.06 12.58 8.09
N ILE A 21 -8.37 11.29 8.04
CA ILE A 21 -8.57 10.45 9.22
C ILE A 21 -7.28 9.69 9.57
N LYS A 22 -6.94 9.61 10.86
CA LYS A 22 -5.79 8.82 11.33
C LYS A 22 -6.04 7.32 11.11
N LEU A 23 -5.10 6.63 10.46
CA LEU A 23 -5.18 5.20 10.17
C LEU A 23 -5.22 4.35 11.44
N LYS A 24 -4.43 4.70 12.46
CA LYS A 24 -4.48 4.02 13.76
C LYS A 24 -5.88 4.12 14.36
N TRP A 25 -6.44 5.32 14.42
CA TRP A 25 -7.79 5.52 14.95
C TRP A 25 -8.84 4.75 14.14
N LEU A 26 -8.76 4.79 12.80
CA LEU A 26 -9.70 4.07 11.92
C LEU A 26 -9.68 2.55 12.18
N ARG A 27 -8.49 1.97 12.36
CA ARG A 27 -8.33 0.55 12.69
C ARG A 27 -8.86 0.23 14.09
N ASP A 28 -8.50 1.05 15.07
CA ASP A 28 -8.83 0.80 16.48
C ASP A 28 -10.33 1.04 16.77
N ASN A 29 -11.05 1.73 15.87
CA ASN A 29 -12.49 2.01 15.98
C ASN A 29 -13.30 1.32 14.87
N MET A 30 -12.75 0.34 14.17
CA MET A 30 -13.52 -0.38 13.15
C MET A 30 -14.65 -1.17 13.82
N LEU A 31 -15.86 -1.07 13.29
CA LEU A 31 -17.02 -1.77 13.86
C LEU A 31 -16.79 -3.28 13.88
N GLU A 32 -16.95 -3.89 15.05
CA GLU A 32 -17.07 -5.34 15.17
C GLU A 32 -18.39 -5.79 14.54
N LEU A 33 -18.32 -6.87 13.77
CA LEU A 33 -19.49 -7.44 13.11
C LEU A 33 -20.16 -8.43 14.08
N PRO A 34 -21.48 -8.31 14.33
CA PRO A 34 -22.22 -9.34 15.07
C PRO A 34 -22.31 -10.65 14.27
N GLU A 35 -22.82 -11.72 14.89
CA GLU A 35 -22.97 -13.04 14.25
C GLU A 35 -23.82 -12.99 12.98
N GLU A 36 -24.89 -12.19 12.99
CA GLU A 36 -25.76 -11.93 11.85
C GLU A 36 -25.75 -10.44 11.47
N PRO A 37 -24.74 -9.97 10.71
CA PRO A 37 -24.61 -8.57 10.37
C PRO A 37 -25.58 -8.17 9.26
N SER A 38 -26.16 -6.98 9.38
CA SER A 38 -26.93 -6.39 8.28
C SER A 38 -26.02 -6.04 7.10
N GLN A 39 -26.59 -5.92 5.90
CA GLN A 39 -25.83 -5.49 4.73
C GLN A 39 -25.17 -4.12 4.92
N GLU A 40 -25.82 -3.22 5.67
CA GLU A 40 -25.27 -1.89 5.96
C GLU A 40 -24.04 -1.96 6.87
N GLN A 41 -24.05 -2.86 7.87
CA GLN A 41 -22.91 -3.11 8.75
C GLN A 41 -21.74 -3.73 8.00
N LEU A 42 -22.01 -4.73 7.15
CA LEU A 42 -21.01 -5.34 6.28
C LEU A 42 -20.38 -4.31 5.34
N ASP A 43 -21.20 -3.48 4.70
CA ASP A 43 -20.75 -2.43 3.82
C ASP A 43 -19.88 -1.40 4.58
N ALA A 44 -20.31 -0.97 5.77
CA ALA A 44 -19.55 -0.02 6.59
C ALA A 44 -18.19 -0.58 7.02
N HIS A 45 -18.15 -1.85 7.41
CA HIS A 45 -16.92 -2.56 7.75
C HIS A 45 -16.00 -2.67 6.52
N CYS A 46 -16.54 -3.06 5.36
CA CYS A 46 -15.80 -3.13 4.10
C CYS A 46 -15.21 -1.77 3.71
N ARG A 47 -15.99 -0.68 3.81
CA ARG A 47 -15.51 0.69 3.51
C ARG A 47 -14.37 1.08 4.45
N SER A 48 -14.50 0.82 5.75
CA SER A 48 -13.45 1.09 6.74
C SER A 48 -12.15 0.33 6.42
N TYR A 49 -12.28 -0.96 6.13
CA TYR A 49 -11.15 -1.82 5.77
C TYR A 49 -10.45 -1.35 4.49
N ILE A 50 -11.19 -1.11 3.40
CA ILE A 50 -10.61 -0.66 2.12
C ILE A 50 -10.01 0.74 2.27
N LEU A 51 -10.64 1.64 3.03
CA LEU A 51 -10.09 2.97 3.30
C LEU A 51 -8.75 2.88 4.04
N GLY A 52 -8.65 1.98 5.02
CA GLY A 52 -7.41 1.67 5.72
C GLY A 52 -6.34 1.11 4.78
N LEU A 53 -6.69 0.17 3.91
CA LEU A 53 -5.77 -0.38 2.90
C LEU A 53 -5.27 0.69 1.93
N ILE A 54 -6.15 1.59 1.49
CA ILE A 54 -5.79 2.69 0.58
C ILE A 54 -4.72 3.58 1.22
N GLY A 55 -4.95 4.07 2.43
CA GLY A 55 -4.02 5.00 3.07
C GLY A 55 -2.78 4.33 3.67
N GLY A 56 -2.87 3.06 4.07
CA GLY A 56 -1.79 2.37 4.75
C GLY A 56 -0.85 1.60 3.85
N VAL A 57 -1.34 1.08 2.72
CA VAL A 57 -0.61 0.10 1.90
C VAL A 57 -0.56 0.52 0.44
N LEU A 58 -1.72 0.82 -0.15
CA LEU A 58 -1.83 0.96 -1.60
C LEU A 58 -1.36 2.32 -2.11
N MET A 59 -1.76 3.39 -1.42
CA MET A 59 -1.51 4.77 -1.82
C MET A 59 -1.17 5.66 -0.61
N PRO A 60 -0.23 5.25 0.27
CA PRO A 60 0.21 6.11 1.35
C PRO A 60 0.83 7.38 0.77
N ASP A 61 0.61 8.51 1.42
CA ASP A 61 1.23 9.79 1.06
C ASP A 61 2.26 10.21 2.11
N LYS A 62 2.86 11.39 1.92
CA LYS A 62 3.85 11.94 2.85
C LYS A 62 3.23 12.51 4.14
N THR A 63 1.90 12.54 4.26
CA THR A 63 1.22 13.03 5.46
C THR A 63 1.31 12.04 6.62
N GLY A 64 1.82 10.83 6.36
CA GLY A 64 2.15 9.81 7.34
C GLY A 64 1.01 8.83 7.56
N ASN A 65 0.60 8.67 8.82
CA ASN A 65 -0.38 7.67 9.26
C ASN A 65 -1.85 8.11 9.08
N LYS A 66 -2.17 8.78 7.97
CA LYS A 66 -3.51 9.34 7.71
C LYS A 66 -4.01 8.99 6.30
N VAL A 67 -5.32 9.05 6.11
CA VAL A 67 -5.96 8.84 4.80
C VAL A 67 -7.03 9.89 4.53
N HIS A 68 -7.07 10.40 3.29
CA HIS A 68 -8.04 11.43 2.92
C HIS A 68 -9.45 10.85 2.75
N LEU A 69 -10.46 11.54 3.28
CA LEU A 69 -11.88 11.17 3.14
C LEU A 69 -12.41 11.24 1.70
N MET A 70 -11.60 11.68 0.73
CA MET A 70 -11.97 11.66 -0.68
C MET A 70 -12.12 10.22 -1.16
N TYR A 71 -11.29 9.30 -0.64
CA TYR A 71 -11.43 7.88 -0.94
C TYR A 71 -12.72 7.31 -0.36
N LEU A 72 -13.18 7.78 0.80
CA LEU A 72 -14.48 7.35 1.33
C LEU A 72 -15.62 7.70 0.36
N SER A 73 -15.58 8.87 -0.28
CA SER A 73 -16.55 9.23 -1.32
C SER A 73 -16.57 8.24 -2.50
N LEU A 74 -15.42 7.66 -2.85
CA LEU A 74 -15.32 6.62 -3.90
C LEU A 74 -15.82 5.24 -3.43
N LEU A 75 -15.93 5.03 -2.11
CA LEU A 75 -16.33 3.79 -1.46
C LEU A 75 -17.80 3.75 -1.07
N ILE A 76 -18.56 4.84 -1.26
CA ILE A 76 -19.99 4.92 -0.91
C ILE A 76 -20.77 3.75 -1.56
N ASN A 77 -20.56 3.51 -2.86
CA ASN A 77 -21.21 2.42 -3.59
C ASN A 77 -20.20 1.34 -3.97
N LEU A 78 -20.12 0.28 -3.16
CA LEU A 78 -19.18 -0.82 -3.36
C LEU A 78 -19.37 -1.56 -4.70
N ARG A 79 -20.60 -1.61 -5.24
CA ARG A 79 -20.87 -2.19 -6.58
C ARG A 79 -20.23 -1.37 -7.71
N ARG A 80 -20.05 -0.06 -7.51
CA ARG A 80 -19.29 0.81 -8.43
C ARG A 80 -17.80 0.74 -8.13
N THR A 81 -17.42 0.78 -6.85
CA THR A 81 -16.04 0.68 -6.38
C THR A 81 -15.29 -0.52 -6.98
N ARG A 82 -15.93 -1.70 -7.06
CA ARG A 82 -15.30 -2.90 -7.64
C ARG A 82 -14.94 -2.79 -9.13
N ARG A 83 -15.52 -1.82 -9.85
CA ARG A 83 -15.29 -1.61 -11.29
C ARG A 83 -14.14 -0.64 -11.58
N TYR A 84 -13.60 0.01 -10.56
CA TYR A 84 -12.45 0.89 -10.74
C TYR A 84 -11.17 0.08 -10.95
N SER A 85 -10.27 0.59 -11.79
CA SER A 85 -8.94 0.02 -11.95
C SER A 85 -8.03 0.43 -10.79
N TRP A 86 -8.24 -0.17 -9.61
CA TRP A 86 -7.42 0.08 -8.43
C TRP A 86 -5.94 -0.17 -8.68
N GLY A 87 -5.61 -1.20 -9.48
CA GLY A 87 -4.23 -1.51 -9.86
C GLY A 87 -3.58 -0.35 -10.63
N SER A 88 -4.25 0.18 -11.66
CA SER A 88 -3.74 1.34 -12.41
C SER A 88 -3.59 2.57 -11.53
N THR A 89 -4.55 2.84 -10.63
CA THR A 89 -4.46 3.97 -9.70
C THR A 89 -3.27 3.81 -8.74
N CYS A 90 -3.08 2.62 -8.17
CA CYS A 90 -1.93 2.33 -7.30
C CYS A 90 -0.61 2.53 -8.04
N LEU A 91 -0.53 2.06 -9.29
CA LEU A 91 0.66 2.19 -10.12
C LEU A 91 0.96 3.65 -10.49
N ALA A 92 -0.06 4.41 -10.90
CA ALA A 92 0.09 5.84 -11.20
C ALA A 92 0.55 6.63 -9.97
N MET A 93 0.02 6.31 -8.79
CA MET A 93 0.43 6.91 -7.53
C MET A 93 1.87 6.53 -7.17
N LEU A 94 2.26 5.28 -7.34
CA LEU A 94 3.63 4.82 -7.13
C LEU A 94 4.61 5.55 -8.05
N TYR A 95 4.32 5.64 -9.35
CA TYR A 95 5.16 6.37 -10.30
C TYR A 95 5.32 7.84 -9.91
N ARG A 96 4.21 8.49 -9.53
CA ARG A 96 4.27 9.88 -9.07
C ARG A 96 5.15 10.05 -7.84
N GLU A 97 5.06 9.14 -6.86
CA GLU A 97 5.87 9.22 -5.65
C GLU A 97 7.35 8.87 -5.90
N MET A 98 7.65 7.95 -6.82
CA MET A 98 9.03 7.71 -7.26
C MET A 98 9.64 8.95 -7.93
N CYS A 99 8.91 9.61 -8.83
CA CYS A 99 9.35 10.87 -9.43
C CYS A 99 9.58 11.96 -8.37
N ARG A 100 8.80 11.98 -7.28
CA ARG A 100 9.01 12.92 -6.17
C ARG A 100 10.20 12.53 -5.29
N ALA A 101 10.50 11.25 -5.17
CA ALA A 101 11.60 10.74 -4.36
C ALA A 101 12.98 11.02 -4.98
N THR A 102 13.08 11.28 -6.29
CA THR A 102 14.33 11.67 -6.95
C THR A 102 14.78 13.09 -6.61
N ASN A 103 13.91 13.92 -6.03
CA ASN A 103 14.29 15.24 -5.57
C ASN A 103 15.23 15.12 -4.35
N VAL A 104 16.38 15.81 -4.41
CA VAL A 104 17.43 15.79 -3.36
C VAL A 104 16.91 16.15 -1.96
N SER A 105 15.85 16.95 -1.87
CA SER A 105 15.22 17.32 -0.60
C SER A 105 14.27 16.25 -0.02
N SER A 106 13.93 15.23 -0.80
CA SER A 106 12.96 14.21 -0.40
C SER A 106 13.61 13.15 0.50
N LYS A 107 13.10 13.01 1.73
CA LYS A 107 13.57 12.01 2.71
C LYS A 107 12.71 10.75 2.78
N THR A 108 11.51 10.79 2.19
CA THR A 108 10.54 9.70 2.22
C THR A 108 9.84 9.56 0.87
N MET A 109 9.35 8.36 0.58
CA MET A 109 8.58 8.04 -0.61
C MET A 109 7.20 7.53 -0.19
N GLY A 110 6.13 8.09 -0.77
CA GLY A 110 4.79 7.52 -0.65
C GLY A 110 4.58 6.35 -1.63
N GLY A 111 3.32 5.97 -1.85
CA GLY A 111 2.95 4.90 -2.77
C GLY A 111 3.22 3.49 -2.22
N CYS A 112 2.80 2.48 -2.98
CA CYS A 112 2.87 1.08 -2.55
C CYS A 112 4.31 0.54 -2.58
N ALA A 113 5.05 0.73 -1.49
CA ALA A 113 6.43 0.23 -1.36
C ALA A 113 6.51 -1.29 -1.53
N SER A 114 5.52 -2.04 -1.02
CA SER A 114 5.45 -3.49 -1.17
C SER A 114 5.33 -3.94 -2.64
N LEU A 115 4.64 -3.15 -3.48
CA LEU A 115 4.56 -3.43 -4.92
C LEU A 115 5.91 -3.21 -5.58
N LEU A 116 6.57 -2.07 -5.30
CA LEU A 116 7.90 -1.77 -5.84
C LEU A 116 8.92 -2.83 -5.42
N GLN A 117 8.91 -3.21 -4.14
CA GLN A 117 9.80 -4.23 -3.58
C GLN A 117 9.54 -5.60 -4.21
N SER A 118 8.28 -6.03 -4.32
CA SER A 118 7.93 -7.29 -4.97
C SER A 118 8.36 -7.33 -6.44
N TRP A 119 8.16 -6.22 -7.17
CA TRP A 119 8.63 -6.10 -8.55
C TRP A 119 10.17 -6.21 -8.63
N ALA A 120 10.86 -5.45 -7.78
CA ALA A 120 12.33 -5.43 -7.74
C ALA A 120 12.89 -6.82 -7.47
N TRP A 121 12.33 -7.56 -6.52
CA TRP A 121 12.81 -8.91 -6.20
C TRP A 121 12.50 -9.97 -7.25
N HIS A 122 11.41 -9.81 -8.00
CA HIS A 122 11.12 -10.70 -9.13
C HIS A 122 12.04 -10.42 -10.33
N ARG A 123 12.42 -9.16 -10.56
CA ARG A 123 13.21 -8.74 -11.73
C ARG A 123 14.71 -8.73 -11.47
N MET A 124 15.12 -8.54 -10.23
CA MET A 124 16.50 -8.52 -9.78
C MET A 124 16.71 -9.57 -8.68
N PRO A 125 16.78 -10.87 -9.02
CA PRO A 125 16.95 -11.94 -8.03
C PRO A 125 18.19 -11.78 -7.15
N TYR A 126 19.23 -11.08 -7.63
CA TYR A 126 20.48 -10.84 -6.90
C TYR A 126 20.33 -9.86 -5.72
N ILE A 127 19.25 -9.06 -5.67
CA ILE A 127 18.87 -8.26 -4.47
C ILE A 127 17.72 -8.87 -3.68
N ALA A 128 17.13 -9.95 -4.20
CA ALA A 128 16.01 -10.59 -3.55
C ALA A 128 16.50 -11.42 -2.37
N PRO A 129 15.78 -11.40 -1.25
CA PRO A 129 16.06 -12.34 -0.18
C PRO A 129 15.73 -13.76 -0.64
N ILE A 130 16.54 -14.71 -0.17
CA ILE A 130 16.35 -16.13 -0.43
C ILE A 130 15.03 -16.54 0.22
N SER A 131 14.06 -16.90 -0.61
CA SER A 131 12.82 -17.50 -0.17
C SER A 131 12.69 -18.90 -0.74
N ARG A 132 12.47 -19.87 0.16
CA ARG A 132 12.15 -21.26 -0.19
C ARG A 132 10.65 -21.48 -0.35
N LEU A 133 9.84 -20.43 -0.20
CA LEU A 133 8.40 -20.52 -0.37
C LEU A 133 8.05 -20.47 -1.86
N PRO A 134 7.07 -21.28 -2.30
CA PRO A 134 6.53 -21.17 -3.64
C PRO A 134 5.89 -19.79 -3.83
N ALA A 135 5.92 -19.28 -5.05
CA ALA A 135 5.19 -18.06 -5.39
C ALA A 135 3.68 -18.35 -5.36
N THR A 136 2.99 -17.91 -4.33
CA THR A 136 1.52 -17.95 -4.23
C THR A 136 0.94 -16.56 -4.39
N PHE A 137 -0.32 -16.47 -4.79
CA PHE A 137 -1.03 -15.19 -4.80
C PHE A 137 -1.49 -14.83 -3.37
N PRO A 138 -1.32 -13.57 -2.92
CA PRO A 138 -0.60 -12.47 -3.57
C PRO A 138 0.92 -12.70 -3.65
N LEU A 139 1.56 -12.37 -4.79
CA LEU A 139 2.99 -12.67 -5.04
C LEU A 139 3.96 -12.15 -3.96
N VAL A 140 3.62 -11.05 -3.32
CA VAL A 140 4.40 -10.48 -2.20
C VAL A 140 4.51 -11.46 -1.02
N CYS A 141 3.57 -12.40 -0.88
CA CYS A 141 3.55 -13.38 0.19
C CYS A 141 4.70 -14.38 0.15
N LYS A 142 5.36 -14.53 -1.02
CA LYS A 142 6.61 -15.29 -1.14
C LYS A 142 7.66 -14.84 -0.13
N TRP A 143 7.63 -13.57 0.27
CA TRP A 143 8.58 -12.99 1.22
C TRP A 143 7.93 -12.47 2.50
N SER A 144 6.64 -12.75 2.75
CA SER A 144 5.91 -12.23 3.92
C SER A 144 5.86 -13.20 5.11
N GLY A 145 6.50 -14.36 5.01
CA GLY A 145 6.30 -15.47 5.95
C GLY A 145 7.17 -15.39 7.21
N GLY A 146 6.97 -14.40 8.09
CA GLY A 146 7.35 -14.38 9.52
C GLY A 146 8.80 -14.71 9.93
N ARG A 147 9.67 -15.01 8.98
CA ARG A 147 11.08 -15.32 9.16
C ARG A 147 11.86 -14.08 8.75
N VAL A 148 12.95 -13.83 9.47
CA VAL A 148 13.96 -12.85 9.05
C VAL A 148 14.34 -13.17 7.61
N LEU A 149 14.14 -12.21 6.72
CA LEU A 149 14.51 -12.32 5.32
C LEU A 149 15.99 -12.68 5.22
N ASN A 150 16.32 -13.77 4.53
CA ASN A 150 17.70 -14.18 4.37
C ASN A 150 18.33 -13.46 3.18
N PHE A 151 19.20 -12.50 3.46
CA PHE A 151 19.98 -11.76 2.47
C PHE A 151 21.41 -12.28 2.33
N GLN A 152 21.70 -13.51 2.77
CA GLN A 152 23.02 -14.11 2.63
C GLN A 152 23.45 -14.07 1.15
N ASN A 153 24.59 -13.42 0.89
CA ASN A 153 25.16 -13.15 -0.43
C ASN A 153 24.49 -12.04 -1.26
N VAL A 154 23.59 -11.25 -0.68
CA VAL A 154 23.11 -10.00 -1.29
C VAL A 154 24.10 -8.88 -0.92
N PRO A 155 24.70 -8.17 -1.89
CA PRO A 155 25.61 -7.07 -1.61
C PRO A 155 24.95 -5.99 -0.74
N HIS A 156 25.59 -5.63 0.37
CA HIS A 156 25.13 -4.53 1.23
C HIS A 156 25.93 -3.27 0.95
N ASN A 157 25.25 -2.11 0.84
CA ASN A 157 25.85 -0.80 0.58
C ASN A 157 26.68 -0.69 -0.72
N ASP A 158 26.53 -1.61 -1.67
CA ASP A 158 27.25 -1.61 -2.95
C ASP A 158 26.55 -0.71 -4.00
N VAL A 159 26.53 0.59 -3.74
CA VAL A 159 25.89 1.57 -4.64
C VAL A 159 26.53 1.54 -6.03
N VAL A 160 27.84 1.32 -6.12
CA VAL A 160 28.56 1.27 -7.39
C VAL A 160 28.16 0.04 -8.20
N GLY A 161 28.11 -1.14 -7.59
CA GLY A 161 27.67 -2.37 -8.24
C GLY A 161 26.21 -2.31 -8.66
N TYR A 162 25.33 -1.72 -7.83
CA TYR A 162 23.94 -1.49 -8.22
C TYR A 162 23.84 -0.56 -9.43
N ARG A 163 24.55 0.58 -9.41
CA ARG A 163 24.54 1.53 -10.52
C ARG A 163 25.03 0.89 -11.81
N SER A 164 26.17 0.21 -11.77
CA SER A 164 26.73 -0.49 -12.92
C SER A 164 25.71 -1.47 -13.52
N ARG A 165 24.99 -2.24 -12.70
CA ARG A 165 23.97 -3.17 -13.21
C ARG A 165 22.76 -2.46 -13.82
N PHE A 166 22.29 -1.37 -13.23
CA PHE A 166 21.21 -0.57 -13.81
C PHE A 166 21.62 0.02 -15.17
N ASP A 167 22.86 0.46 -15.33
CA ASP A 167 23.35 1.02 -16.59
C ASP A 167 23.44 -0.03 -17.71
N HIS A 168 23.50 -1.33 -17.37
CA HIS A 168 23.61 -2.45 -18.32
C HIS A 168 22.34 -3.31 -18.40
N ILE A 169 21.25 -2.92 -17.74
CA ILE A 169 19.99 -3.67 -17.79
C ILE A 169 19.39 -3.59 -19.19
N GLN A 170 19.07 -4.73 -19.79
CA GLN A 170 18.48 -4.79 -21.13
C GLN A 170 16.94 -4.76 -21.05
N ASN A 171 16.28 -4.29 -22.11
CA ASN A 171 14.82 -4.12 -22.12
C ASN A 171 14.06 -5.44 -21.90
N ASP A 172 14.56 -6.57 -22.41
CA ASP A 172 14.01 -7.90 -22.20
C ASP A 172 14.01 -8.34 -20.72
N GLN A 173 14.90 -7.76 -19.90
CA GLN A 173 14.95 -8.00 -18.46
C GLN A 173 13.93 -7.16 -17.67
N VAL A 174 13.45 -6.05 -18.27
CA VAL A 174 12.53 -5.08 -17.64
C VAL A 174 11.08 -5.28 -18.09
N THR A 175 10.88 -5.64 -19.36
CA THR A 175 9.55 -5.84 -19.96
C THR A 175 9.04 -7.29 -19.79
N LEU A 176 7.72 -7.47 -19.94
CA LEU A 176 7.09 -8.80 -20.00
C LEU A 176 7.15 -9.33 -21.43
#